data_AF-A0A1W9LHM4-F1
#
_entry.id   AF-A0A1W9LHM4-F1
#
_cell.length_a   1.000
_cell.length_b   1.000
_cell.length_c   1.000
_cell.angle_alpha   90.00
_cell.angle_beta   90.00
_cell.angle_gamma   90.00
#
_symmetry.space_group_name_H-M   'P 1'
#
loop_
_entity.id
_entity.type
_entity.pdbx_description
1 polymer ?
#
loop_
_entity_poly.entity_id
_entity_poly.type
_entity_poly.pdbx_seq_one_letter_code
_entity_poly.pdbx_strand_id
1 'polypeptide(L)' 'MPYFVAVLLYLAFSGFLALTAPELPDRVATHFGMEGAANDWMNRPSYLAFVAAFPLLLGVLFAGISASCCG' A
#
# COMPACT_ATOMS: atom_id res chain seq x y z
N MET A 1 -1.66 -10.15 18.28
CA MET A 1 -1.93 -8.81 17.71
C MET A 1 -3.41 -8.51 17.84
N PRO A 2 -3.84 -7.31 18.27
CA PRO A 2 -5.26 -6.97 18.31
C PRO A 2 -5.77 -6.78 16.88
N TYR A 3 -6.26 -7.86 16.25
CA TYR A 3 -6.67 -7.86 14.84
C TYR A 3 -7.72 -6.80 14.50
N PHE A 4 -8.59 -6.43 15.45
CA PHE A 4 -9.57 -5.36 15.25
C PHE A 4 -8.93 -4.00 15.00
N VAL A 5 -7.79 -3.69 15.63
CA VAL A 5 -7.04 -2.44 15.39
C VAL A 5 -6.48 -2.44 13.98
N ALA A 6 -5.91 -3.56 13.53
CA ALA A 6 -5.38 -3.69 12.18
C ALA A 6 -6.49 -3.52 11.12
N VAL A 7 -7.67 -4.11 11.35
CA VAL A 7 -8.84 -3.94 10.48
C VAL A 7 -9.28 -2.47 10.43
N LEU A 8 -9.43 -1.81 11.59
CA LEU A 8 -9.81 -0.40 11.65
C LEU A 8 -8.81 0.50 10.91
N LEU A 9 -7.52 0.28 11.11
CA LEU A 9 -6.46 1.03 10.42
C LEU A 9 -6.51 0.79 8.90
N TYR A 10 -6.72 -0.44 8.47
CA TYR A 10 -6.79 -0.76 7.04
C TYR A 10 -8.03 -0.15 6.37
N LEU A 11 -9.18 -0.12 7.07
CA LEU A 11 -10.39 0.57 6.60
C LEU A 11 -10.17 2.08 6.50
N ALA A 12 -9.56 2.69 7.52
CA ALA A 12 -9.25 4.12 7.52
C ALA A 12 -8.27 4.47 6.38
N PHE A 13 -7.24 3.66 6.18
CA PHE A 13 -6.28 3.78 5.08
C PHE A 13 -6.96 3.67 3.70
N SER A 14 -7.82 2.65 3.51
CA SER A 14 -8.54 2.47 2.24
C SER A 14 -9.50 3.63 1.96
N GLY A 15 -10.18 4.15 3.00
CA GLY A 15 -11.01 5.34 2.89
C GLY A 15 -10.21 6.59 2.51
N PHE A 16 -9.07 6.82 3.16
CA PHE A 16 -8.15 7.91 2.82
C PHE A 16 -7.67 7.82 1.37
N LEU A 17 -7.29 6.63 0.91
CA LEU A 17 -6.84 6.39 -0.45
C LEU A 17 -7.95 6.68 -1.48
N ALA A 18 -9.19 6.28 -1.18
CA ALA A 18 -10.33 6.56 -2.05
C ALA A 18 -10.68 8.05 -2.12
N LEU A 19 -10.59 8.76 -0.98
CA LEU A 19 -10.88 10.20 -0.90
C LEU A 19 -9.83 11.06 -1.61
N THR A 20 -8.56 10.66 -1.55
CA THR A 20 -7.44 11.41 -2.14
C THR A 20 -7.06 10.93 -3.54
N ALA A 21 -7.60 9.81 -4.02
CA ALA A 21 -7.36 9.30 -5.38
C ALA A 21 -7.54 10.35 -6.49
N PRO A 22 -8.56 11.24 -6.48
CA PRO A 22 -8.71 12.26 -7.52
C PRO A 22 -7.61 13.34 -7.53
N GLU A 23 -6.87 13.50 -6.43
CA GLU A 23 -5.76 14.47 -6.33
C GLU A 23 -4.50 13.96 -7.05
N LEU A 24 -4.46 12.68 -7.41
CA LEU A 24 -3.35 12.10 -8.13
C LEU A 24 -3.41 12.42 -9.64
N PRO A 25 -2.26 12.74 -10.26
CA PRO A 25 -2.17 12.82 -11.71
C PRO A 25 -2.51 11.48 -12.37
N ASP A 26 -2.83 11.49 -13.67
CA ASP A 26 -3.16 10.26 -14.40
C ASP A 26 -2.01 9.24 -14.42
N ARG A 27 -0.76 9.71 -14.29
CA ARG A 27 0.44 8.88 -14.12
C ARG A 27 1.21 9.32 -12.88
N VAL A 28 1.58 8.35 -12.05
CA VAL A 28 2.31 8.53 -10.79
C VAL A 28 3.69 7.89 -10.93
N ALA A 29 4.73 8.65 -10.57
CA ALA A 29 6.09 8.14 -10.53
C ALA A 29 6.23 7.09 -9.41
N THR A 30 6.67 5.89 -9.76
CA THR A 30 6.84 4.76 -8.81
C THR A 30 8.29 4.47 -8.49
N HIS A 31 9.23 4.94 -9.32
CA HIS A 31 10.66 4.81 -9.08
C HIS A 31 11.39 6.06 -9.56
N PHE A 32 12.37 6.49 -8.78
CA PHE A 32 13.26 7.61 -9.09
C PHE A 32 14.68 7.06 -9.28
N GLY A 33 15.31 7.41 -10.40
CA GLY A 33 16.69 7.03 -10.69
C GLY A 33 17.71 7.78 -9.85
N MET A 34 18.99 7.45 -10.02
CA MET A 34 20.07 8.08 -9.24
C MET A 34 20.22 9.59 -9.48
N GLU A 35 19.72 10.09 -10.61
CA GLU A 35 19.70 11.52 -10.95
C GLU A 35 18.52 12.27 -10.29
N GLY A 36 17.66 11.56 -9.54
CA GLY A 36 16.45 12.12 -8.93
C GLY A 36 15.28 12.30 -9.89
N ALA A 37 15.44 11.93 -11.17
CA ALA A 37 14.37 11.91 -12.15
C ALA A 37 13.54 10.62 -12.06
N ALA A 38 12.22 10.75 -12.20
CA ALA A 38 11.33 9.61 -12.28
C ALA A 38 11.59 8.81 -13.57
N ASN A 39 11.96 7.53 -13.43
CA ASN A 39 12.26 6.64 -14.55
C ASN A 39 11.29 5.46 -14.65
N ASP A 40 10.40 5.26 -13.66
CA ASP A 40 9.28 4.33 -13.72
C ASP A 40 7.99 4.97 -13.23
N TRP A 41 6.87 4.52 -13.79
CA TRP A 41 5.57 5.17 -13.66
C TRP A 41 4.44 4.16 -13.77
N MET A 42 3.41 4.35 -12.96
CA MET A 42 2.13 3.65 -13.09
C MET A 42 1.02 4.60 -13.49
N ASN A 43 0.00 4.09 -14.18
CA ASN A 43 -1.26 4.83 -14.28
C ASN A 43 -1.93 4.86 -12.89
N ARG A 44 -2.78 5.88 -12.64
CA ARG A 44 -3.46 6.06 -11.36
C ARG A 44 -4.19 4.81 -10.87
N PRO A 45 -5.00 4.08 -11.68
CA PRO A 45 -5.64 2.84 -11.23
C PRO A 45 -4.66 1.75 -10.76
N SER A 46 -3.58 1.50 -11.50
CA SER A 46 -2.56 0.51 -11.16
C SER A 46 -1.81 0.90 -9.88
N TYR A 47 -1.49 2.19 -9.73
CA TYR A 47 -0.87 2.71 -8.51
C TYR A 47 -1.78 2.50 -7.28
N LEU A 48 -3.06 2.88 -7.38
CA LEU A 48 -4.03 2.72 -6.30
C LEU A 48 -4.22 1.24 -5.91
N ALA A 49 -4.31 0.34 -6.89
CA ALA A 49 -4.41 -1.10 -6.64
C ALA A 49 -3.17 -1.64 -5.90
N PHE A 50 -1.98 -1.22 -6.31
CA PHE A 50 -0.73 -1.61 -5.66
C PHE A 50 -0.66 -1.09 -4.22
N VAL A 51 -0.94 0.21 -4.01
CA VAL A 51 -0.89 0.85 -2.69
C VAL A 51 -1.95 0.30 -1.73
N ALA A 52 -3.11 -0.11 -2.23
CA ALA A 52 -4.11 -0.81 -1.42
C ALA A 52 -3.64 -2.22 -1.02
N ALA A 53 -3.17 -3.02 -2.00
CA ALA A 53 -2.89 -4.44 -1.78
C ALA A 53 -1.56 -4.71 -1.06
N PHE A 54 -0.49 -3.98 -1.38
CA PHE A 54 0.86 -4.27 -0.92
C PHE A 54 1.01 -4.24 0.61
N PRO A 55 0.52 -3.21 1.35
CA PRO A 55 0.60 -3.17 2.80
C PRO A 55 -0.21 -4.29 3.47
N LEU A 56 -1.36 -4.65 2.90
CA LEU A 56 -2.19 -5.75 3.40
C LEU A 56 -1.46 -7.09 3.28
N LEU A 57 -0.93 -7.39 2.10
CA LEU A 57 -0.18 -8.63 1.83
C LEU A 57 1.06 -8.73 2.73
N LEU A 58 1.80 -7.62 2.87
CA LEU A 58 2.97 -7.55 3.75
C LEU A 58 2.59 -7.77 5.22
N GLY A 59 1.50 -7.15 5.69
CA GLY A 59 1.00 -7.33 7.04
C GLY A 59 0.57 -8.77 7.33
N VAL A 60 -0.13 -9.41 6.39
CA VAL A 60 -0.51 -10.83 6.49
C VAL A 60 0.73 -11.72 6.52
N LEU A 61 1.72 -11.46 5.68
CA LEU A 61 2.99 -12.20 5.67
C LEU A 61 3.69 -12.13 7.04
N PHE A 62 3.85 -10.93 7.60
CA PHE A 62 4.50 -10.77 8.91
C PHE A 62 3.70 -11.39 10.05
N ALA A 63 2.37 -11.28 10.02
CA ALA A 63 1.52 -11.95 10.99
C ALA A 63 1.67 -13.48 10.91
N GLY A 64 1.77 -14.03 9.70
CA GLY A 64 2.02 -15.45 9.45
C GLY A 64 3.40 -15.90 9.96
N ILE A 65 4.46 -15.18 9.60
CA ILE A 65 5.83 -15.48 10.08
C ILE A 65 5.88 -15.45 11.62
N SER A 66 5.29 -14.41 12.24
CA SER A 66 5.26 -14.29 13.69
C SER A 66 4.49 -15.44 14.35
N ALA A 67 3.43 -15.95 13.73
CA ALA A 67 2.68 -17.10 14.25
C ALA A 67 3.48 -18.41 14.12
N SER A 68 4.32 -18.54 13.09
CA SER A 68 5.14 -19.73 12.85
C SER A 68 6.37 -19.87 13.77
N CYS A 69 6.86 -18.79 14.39
CA CYS A 69 8.05 -18.82 15.25
C CYS A 69 7.80 -19.29 16.70
N CYS A 70 6.54 -19.44 17.12
CA CYS A 70 6.17 -19.88 18.48
C CYS A 70 5.08 -20.96 18.48
N GLY A 71 4.92 -21.67 17.36
CA GLY A 71 4.08 -22.87 17.25
C GLY A 71 4.83 -24.13 17.62
#